data_AF-A0A971T6B4-F1
#
_entry.id   AF-A0A971T6B4-F1
#
_cell.length_a   1.000
_cell.length_b   1.000
_cell.length_c   1.000
_cell.angle_alpha   90.00
_cell.angle_beta   90.00
_cell.angle_gamma   90.00
#
_symmetry.space_group_name_H-M   'P 1'
#
loop_
_entity.id
_entity.type
_entity.pdbx_description
1 polymer ?
#
loop_
_entity_poly.entity_id
_entity_poly.type
_entity_poly.pdbx_seq_one_letter_code
_entity_poly.pdbx_strand_id
1 'polypeptide(L)'
;MLDKYIWLFVGSVFIASCAQIILKISANKHYRTFFRQYINLEVLTGYFLLGLTSLTAIIAFKGIDLKTGSILQCTGYVFMMLLSWVFLKEYPTKGKVFGVMLIMIGIVIFNI
;
A
#
# COMPACT_ATOMS: atom_id res chain seq x y z
N MET A 1 -12.23 8.82 20.27
CA MET A 1 -12.89 8.01 19.22
C MET A 1 -12.18 8.13 17.87
N LEU A 2 -11.78 9.35 17.47
CA LEU A 2 -11.01 9.62 16.25
C LEU A 2 -9.71 8.79 16.16
N ASP A 3 -8.96 8.68 17.26
CA ASP A 3 -7.67 7.96 17.29
C ASP A 3 -7.81 6.49 16.90
N LYS A 4 -8.91 5.84 17.28
CA LYS A 4 -9.17 4.44 16.96
C LYS A 4 -9.34 4.21 15.45
N TYR A 5 -9.99 5.15 14.76
CA TYR A 5 -10.17 5.09 13.30
C TYR A 5 -8.88 5.40 12.55
N ILE A 6 -8.06 6.31 13.07
CA ILE A 6 -6.73 6.61 12.52
C ILE A 6 -5.83 5.36 12.62
N TRP A 7 -5.74 4.74 13.79
CA TRP A 7 -4.94 3.51 13.97
C TRP A 7 -5.45 2.35 13.12
N LEU A 8 -6.77 2.21 12.99
CA LEU A 8 -7.38 1.20 12.13
C LEU A 8 -7.06 1.45 10.65
N PHE A 9 -7.04 2.71 10.20
CA PHE A 9 -6.67 3.08 8.84
C PHE A 9 -5.17 2.89 8.58
N VAL A 10 -4.30 3.28 9.51
CA VAL A 10 -2.85 3.02 9.39
C VAL A 10 -2.59 1.51 9.31
N GLY A 11 -3.27 0.72 10.14
CA GLY A 11 -3.20 -0.74 10.09
C GLY A 11 -3.65 -1.31 8.74
N SER A 12 -4.76 -0.80 8.18
CA SER A 12 -5.22 -1.26 6.86
C SER A 12 -4.24 -0.88 5.74
N VAL A 13 -3.67 0.33 5.78
CA VAL A 13 -2.65 0.80 4.84
C VAL A 13 -1.36 -0.03 4.94
N PHE A 14 -0.97 -0.44 6.16
CA PHE A 14 0.17 -1.32 6.36
C PHE A 14 -0.07 -2.72 5.75
N ILE A 15 -1.22 -3.34 6.04
CA ILE A 15 -1.58 -4.64 5.46
C ILE A 15 -1.68 -4.54 3.94
N ALA A 16 -2.21 -3.44 3.41
CA ALA A 16 -2.28 -3.20 1.97
C ALA A 16 -0.87 -3.10 1.36
N SER A 17 0.07 -2.45 2.05
CA SER A 17 1.47 -2.39 1.64
C SER A 17 2.11 -3.79 1.61
N CYS A 18 1.85 -4.64 2.61
CA CYS A 18 2.28 -6.05 2.59
C CYS A 18 1.70 -6.81 1.39
N ALA A 19 0.41 -6.65 1.10
CA ALA A 19 -0.24 -7.28 -0.05
C ALA A 19 0.37 -6.83 -1.39
N GLN A 20 0.70 -5.54 -1.51
CA GLN A 20 1.41 -5.00 -2.68
C GLN A 20 2.78 -5.64 -2.87
N ILE A 21 3.51 -5.91 -1.78
CA ILE A 21 4.80 -6.62 -1.85
C ILE A 21 4.64 -8.07 -2.31
N ILE A 22 3.63 -8.80 -1.81
CA ILE A 22 3.34 -10.17 -2.25
C ILE A 22 3.02 -10.21 -3.75
N LEU A 23 2.23 -9.26 -4.24
CA LEU A 23 1.93 -9.14 -5.67
C LEU A 23 3.17 -8.81 -6.48
N LYS A 24 4.05 -7.95 -5.96
CA LYS A 24 5.32 -7.61 -6.61
C LYS A 24 6.28 -8.79 -6.70
N ILE A 25 6.37 -9.61 -5.65
CA ILE A 25 7.14 -10.87 -5.65
C ILE A 25 6.55 -11.84 -6.69
N SER A 26 5.23 -11.96 -6.73
CA SER A 26 4.52 -12.84 -7.67
C SER A 26 4.74 -12.43 -9.12
N ALA A 27 4.77 -11.12 -9.41
CA ALA A 27 5.01 -10.59 -10.74
C ALA A 27 6.44 -10.90 -11.25
N ASN A 28 7.40 -11.05 -10.35
CA ASN A 28 8.79 -11.35 -10.69
C ASN A 28 9.02 -12.85 -10.98
N LYS A 29 8.03 -13.71 -10.71
CA LYS A 29 8.08 -15.14 -11.07
C LYS A 29 7.57 -15.32 -12.50
N HIS A 30 8.40 -15.90 -13.37
CA HIS A 30 7.99 -16.25 -14.73
C HIS A 30 7.14 -17.53 -14.76
N TYR A 31 5.85 -17.38 -15.07
CA TYR A 31 4.95 -18.50 -15.31
C TYR A 31 4.86 -18.78 -16.82
N ARG A 32 4.83 -20.06 -17.19
CA ARG A 32 4.73 -20.51 -18.59
C ARG A 32 3.40 -20.16 -19.28
N THR A 33 2.36 -19.79 -18.55
CA THR A 33 1.02 -19.58 -19.10
C THR A 33 0.33 -18.41 -18.40
N PHE A 34 -0.28 -17.51 -19.17
CA PHE A 34 -0.94 -16.30 -18.68
C PHE A 34 -2.03 -16.58 -17.63
N PHE A 35 -2.82 -17.65 -17.84
CA PHE A 35 -3.84 -18.09 -16.88
C PHE A 35 -3.24 -18.56 -15.54
N ARG A 36 -2.11 -19.27 -15.58
CA ARG A 36 -1.46 -19.80 -14.39
C ARG A 36 -0.75 -18.72 -13.57
N GLN A 37 -0.41 -17.60 -14.22
CA GLN A 37 0.14 -16.40 -13.58
C GLN A 37 -0.90 -15.68 -12.72
N TYR A 38 -2.16 -15.63 -13.17
CA TYR A 38 -3.27 -15.00 -12.42
C TYR A 38 -3.89 -15.91 -11.36
N ILE A 39 -3.97 -17.23 -11.61
CA ILE A 39 -4.54 -18.22 -10.66
C ILE A 39 -3.50 -18.65 -9.61
N ASN A 40 -2.32 -18.05 -9.57
CA ASN A 40 -1.36 -18.35 -8.51
C ASN A 40 -1.91 -17.96 -7.13
N LEU A 41 -1.73 -18.83 -6.14
CA LEU A 41 -2.21 -18.64 -4.78
C LEU A 41 -1.69 -17.31 -4.18
N GLU A 42 -0.45 -16.92 -4.50
CA GLU A 42 0.14 -15.65 -4.04
C GLU A 42 -0.55 -14.42 -4.64
N VAL A 43 -0.97 -14.50 -5.91
CA VAL A 43 -1.69 -13.41 -6.59
C VAL A 43 -3.12 -13.29 -6.05
N LEU A 44 -3.80 -14.43 -5.89
CA LEU A 44 -5.14 -14.48 -5.33
C LEU A 44 -5.18 -13.97 -3.89
N THR A 45 -4.23 -14.40 -3.05
CA THR A 45 -4.12 -13.92 -1.66
C THR A 45 -3.79 -12.44 -1.59
N GLY A 46 -2.90 -11.94 -2.46
CA GLY A 46 -2.60 -10.51 -2.57
C GLY A 46 -3.84 -9.68 -2.91
N TYR A 47 -4.61 -10.07 -3.93
CA TYR A 47 -5.85 -9.37 -4.28
C TYR A 47 -6.93 -9.48 -3.20
N PHE A 48 -7.06 -10.64 -2.55
CA PHE A 48 -7.99 -10.83 -1.45
C PHE A 48 -7.67 -9.91 -0.25
N LEU A 49 -6.39 -9.81 0.12
CA LEU A 49 -5.92 -8.89 1.16
C LEU A 49 -6.16 -7.42 0.78
N LEU A 50 -5.93 -7.03 -0.47
CA LEU A 50 -6.25 -5.68 -0.95
C LEU A 50 -7.75 -5.37 -0.87
N GLY A 51 -8.60 -6.36 -1.18
CA GLY A 51 -10.05 -6.24 -1.00
C GLY A 51 -10.43 -6.01 0.47
N LEU A 52 -9.90 -6.85 1.37
CA LEU A 52 -10.17 -6.73 2.81
C LEU A 52 -9.73 -5.37 3.37
N THR A 53 -8.50 -4.95 3.05
CA THR A 53 -7.96 -3.67 3.52
C THR A 53 -8.75 -2.47 2.99
N SER A 54 -9.25 -2.55 1.75
CA SER A 54 -10.12 -1.52 1.17
C SER A 54 -11.45 -1.43 1.92
N LEU A 55 -12.07 -2.55 2.28
CA LEU A 55 -13.29 -2.56 3.10
C LEU A 55 -13.05 -1.97 4.50
N THR A 56 -11.92 -2.34 5.12
CA THR A 56 -11.51 -1.76 6.41
C THR A 56 -11.28 -0.25 6.31
N ALA A 57 -10.67 0.23 5.23
CA ALA A 57 -10.45 1.65 4.98
C ALA A 57 -11.79 2.41 4.82
N ILE A 58 -12.77 1.85 4.11
CA ILE A 58 -14.12 2.43 3.99
C ILE A 58 -14.79 2.57 5.37
N ILE A 59 -14.62 1.58 6.25
CA ILE A 59 -15.13 1.65 7.62
C ILE A 59 -14.42 2.74 8.41
N ALA A 60 -13.10 2.89 8.26
CA ALA A 60 -12.36 3.97 8.88
C ALA A 60 -12.83 5.35 8.39
N PHE A 61 -13.10 5.52 7.09
CA PHE A 61 -13.63 6.78 6.53
C PHE A 61 -14.98 7.20 7.11
N LYS A 62 -15.72 6.33 7.80
CA LYS A 62 -16.91 6.76 8.57
C LYS A 62 -16.58 7.62 9.79
N GLY A 63 -15.35 7.54 10.30
CA GLY A 63 -14.91 8.22 11.51
C GLY A 63 -13.74 9.20 11.32
N ILE A 64 -13.14 9.27 10.13
CA ILE A 64 -12.07 10.22 9.77
C ILE A 64 -12.44 10.98 8.50
N ASP A 65 -12.07 12.26 8.45
CA ASP A 65 -12.24 13.10 7.26
C ASP A 65 -11.41 12.58 6.09
N LEU A 66 -11.89 12.85 4.87
CA LEU A 66 -11.21 12.47 3.63
C LEU A 66 -9.79 13.04 3.56
N LYS A 67 -9.56 14.26 4.05
CA LYS A 67 -8.22 14.87 4.11
C LYS A 67 -7.25 14.03 4.93
N THR A 68 -7.66 13.61 6.14
CA THR A 68 -6.84 12.78 7.02
C THR A 68 -6.57 11.42 6.40
N GLY A 69 -7.57 10.80 5.75
CA GLY A 69 -7.37 9.55 5.03
C GLY A 69 -6.40 9.67 3.84
N SER A 70 -6.45 10.77 3.08
CA SER A 70 -5.47 11.03 2.02
C SER A 70 -4.04 11.17 2.56
N ILE A 71 -3.85 11.91 3.66
CA ILE A 71 -2.53 12.03 4.32
C ILE A 71 -2.04 10.65 4.78
N LEU A 72 -2.90 9.86 5.41
CA LEU A 72 -2.56 8.52 5.88
C LEU A 72 -2.28 7.55 4.74
N GLN A 73 -2.98 7.61 3.60
CA GLN A 73 -2.67 6.78 2.43
C GLN A 73 -1.26 7.01 1.94
N CYS A 74 -0.77 8.24 1.98
CA CYS A 74 0.56 8.54 1.50
C CYS A 74 1.67 7.95 2.38
N THR A 75 1.40 7.75 3.68
CA THR A 75 2.29 6.97 4.55
C THR A 75 2.46 5.53 4.06
N GLY A 76 1.43 4.99 3.39
CA GLY A 76 1.47 3.69 2.73
C GLY A 76 2.50 3.59 1.62
N TYR A 77 2.74 4.64 0.84
CA TYR A 77 3.81 4.61 -0.18
C TYR A 77 5.20 4.52 0.45
N VAL A 78 5.38 5.16 1.61
CA VAL A 78 6.61 5.05 2.40
C VAL A 78 6.76 3.62 2.94
N PHE A 79 5.70 3.04 3.50
CA PHE A 79 5.72 1.65 3.97
C PHE A 79 5.99 0.66 2.83
N MET A 80 5.31 0.78 1.68
CA MET A 80 5.56 -0.05 0.51
C MET A 80 7.02 0.05 0.07
N MET A 81 7.60 1.25 0.04
CA MET A 81 8.99 1.45 -0.34
C MET A 81 9.96 0.79 0.67
N LEU A 82 9.73 0.98 1.98
CA LEU A 82 10.54 0.36 3.03
C LEU A 82 10.42 -1.16 3.03
N LEU A 83 9.21 -1.71 3.00
CA LEU A 83 8.97 -3.16 2.95
C LEU A 83 9.53 -3.77 1.67
N SER A 84 9.44 -3.08 0.53
CA SER A 84 10.07 -3.54 -0.70
C SER A 84 11.59 -3.65 -0.56
N TRP A 85 12.23 -2.70 0.14
CA TRP A 85 13.67 -2.76 0.38
C TRP A 85 14.03 -3.90 1.34
N VAL A 86 13.24 -4.12 2.40
CA VAL A 86 13.50 -5.19 3.38
C VAL A 86 13.27 -6.59 2.79
N PHE A 87 12.13 -6.83 2.13
CA PHE A 87 11.75 -8.16 1.66
C PHE A 87 12.36 -8.55 0.32
N LEU A 88 12.41 -7.63 -0.65
CA LEU A 88 12.98 -7.93 -1.97
C LEU A 88 14.47 -7.59 -2.06
N LYS A 89 15.05 -6.91 -1.05
CA LYS A 89 16.41 -6.34 -1.10
C LYS A 89 16.65 -5.46 -2.34
N GLU A 90 15.58 -4.96 -2.94
CA GLU A 90 15.65 -4.02 -4.05
C GLU A 90 16.00 -2.64 -3.49
N TYR A 91 17.19 -2.15 -3.84
CA TYR A 91 17.54 -0.76 -3.55
C TYR A 91 16.54 0.16 -4.24
N PRO A 92 15.90 1.08 -3.49
CA PRO A 92 15.02 2.04 -4.11
C PRO A 92 15.83 2.89 -5.09
N THR A 93 15.50 2.79 -6.37
CA THR A 93 16.11 3.61 -7.42
C THR A 93 15.90 5.09 -7.09
N LYS A 94 16.86 5.95 -7.43
CA LYS A 94 16.78 7.41 -7.19
C LYS A 94 15.43 8.01 -7.63
N GLY A 95 14.86 7.53 -8.73
CA GLY A 95 13.53 7.94 -9.21
C GLY A 95 12.36 7.55 -8.29
N LYS A 96 12.39 6.37 -7.66
CA LYS A 96 11.36 5.95 -6.69
C LYS A 96 11.38 6.82 -5.44
N VAL A 97 12.59 7.12 -4.94
CA VAL A 97 12.78 8.02 -3.79
C VAL A 97 12.25 9.41 -4.11
N PHE A 98 12.61 9.96 -5.28
CA PHE A 98 12.15 11.28 -5.71
C PHE A 98 10.62 11.33 -5.88
N GLY A 99 10.01 10.28 -6.44
CA GLY A 99 8.57 10.18 -6.56
C GLY A 99 7.86 10.22 -5.19
N VAL A 100 8.36 9.48 -4.21
CA VAL A 100 7.81 9.51 -2.85
C VAL A 100 8.00 10.89 -2.20
N MET A 101 9.15 11.54 -2.38
CA MET A 101 9.34 12.93 -1.92
C MET A 101 8.34 13.89 -2.56
N LEU A 102 8.10 13.76 -3.87
CA LEU A 102 7.18 14.63 -4.59
C LEU A 102 5.73 14.46 -4.11
N ILE A 103 5.31 13.22 -3.81
CA ILE A 103 4.02 12.94 -3.18
C ILE A 103 3.94 13.62 -1.81
N MET A 104 4.98 13.49 -0.97
CA MET A 104 5.02 14.13 0.35
C MET A 104 4.92 15.66 0.26
N ILE A 105 5.63 16.28 -0.68
CA ILE A 105 5.55 17.73 -0.94
C ILE A 105 4.13 18.12 -1.36
N GLY A 106 3.50 17.36 -2.26
CA GLY A 106 2.13 17.62 -2.71
C GLY A 106 1.12 17.64 -1.57
N ILE A 107 1.27 16.75 -0.58
CA ILE A 107 0.40 16.71 0.60
C ILE A 107 0.61 17.94 1.48
N VAL A 108 1.86 18.35 1.69
CA VAL A 108 2.18 19.54 2.49
C VAL A 108 1.55 20.76 1.85
N ILE A 109 1.65 20.91 0.53
CA ILE A 109 1.00 22.01 -0.21
C ILE A 109 -0.52 21.94 -0.10
N PHE A 110 -1.12 20.75 -0.17
CA PHE A 110 -2.57 20.58 -0.03
C PHE A 110 -3.09 20.89 1.39
N ASN A 111 -2.22 20.80 2.39
CA ASN A 111 -2.58 21.04 3.79
C ASN A 111 -2.42 22.50 4.24
N ILE A 112 -1.60 23.28 3.51
CA ILE A 112 -1.47 24.74 3.66
C ILE A 112 -2.69 25.42 3.04
#